data_AF-U7QL68-F1
#
_entry.id   AF-U7QL68-F1
#
_cell.length_a   1.000
_cell.length_b   1.000
_cell.length_c   1.000
_cell.angle_alpha   90.00
_cell.angle_beta   90.00
_cell.angle_gamma   90.00
#
_symmetry.space_group_name_H-M   'P 1'
#
loop_
_entity.id
_entity.type
_entity.pdbx_description
1 polymer ?
#
loop_
_entity_poly.entity_id
_entity_poly.type
_entity_poly.pdbx_seq_one_letter_code
_entity_poly.pdbx_strand_id
1 'polypeptide(L)' 'MKVQGKIEHKGFGTGTWALVTDNKTYELKDAPSDLKKKGLKVEVNGEVREDVMTTAMIGPVLEVQSFEVMD' A
#
# COMPACT_ATOMS: atom_id res chain seq x y z
N MET A 1 -10.85 6.69 -0.32
CA MET A 1 -11.29 5.42 -0.96
C MET A 1 -10.99 4.25 -0.03
N LYS A 2 -11.74 3.15 -0.14
CA LYS A 2 -11.49 1.91 0.61
C LYS A 2 -11.05 0.81 -0.33
N VAL A 3 -9.99 0.08 0.02
CA VAL A 3 -9.45 -0.99 -0.81
C VAL A 3 -8.90 -2.13 0.04
N GLN A 4 -9.28 -3.35 -0.34
CA GLN A 4 -8.84 -4.57 0.32
C GLN A 4 -7.69 -5.20 -0.43
N GLY A 5 -6.75 -5.76 0.31
CA GLY A 5 -5.62 -6.45 -0.29
C GLY A 5 -4.68 -7.03 0.75
N LYS A 6 -3.53 -7.45 0.25
CA LYS A 6 -2.47 -8.05 1.04
C LYS A 6 -1.24 -7.16 1.04
N ILE A 7 -0.66 -6.94 2.21
CA ILE A 7 0.57 -6.18 2.36
C ILE A 7 1.76 -7.01 1.86
N GLU A 8 2.54 -6.40 0.98
CA GLU A 8 3.79 -6.93 0.47
C GLU A 8 4.88 -5.85 0.51
N HIS A 9 6.14 -6.27 0.45
CA HIS A 9 7.27 -5.38 0.29
C HIS A 9 7.85 -5.58 -1.13
N LYS A 10 7.83 -4.53 -1.95
CA LYS A 10 8.11 -4.58 -3.40
C LYS A 10 9.07 -3.47 -3.84
N GLY A 11 9.52 -3.50 -5.10
CA GLY A 11 10.39 -2.48 -5.69
C GLY A 11 11.86 -2.86 -5.69
N PHE A 12 12.71 -1.97 -6.22
CA PHE A 12 14.16 -2.15 -6.33
C PHE A 12 14.90 -1.51 -5.14
N GLY A 13 16.12 -1.96 -4.86
CA GLY A 13 16.94 -1.43 -3.77
C GLY A 13 16.35 -1.70 -2.38
N THR A 14 16.13 -0.65 -1.59
CA THR A 14 15.54 -0.74 -0.25
C THR A 14 14.07 -1.15 -0.27
N GLY A 15 13.42 -1.13 -1.43
CA GLY A 15 11.99 -1.46 -1.58
C GLY A 15 11.05 -0.41 -0.99
N THR A 16 9.75 -0.69 -1.12
CA THR A 16 8.63 0.09 -0.61
C THR A 16 7.53 -0.87 -0.13
N TRP A 17 6.67 -0.36 0.75
CA TRP A 17 5.49 -1.11 1.21
C TRP A 17 4.36 -0.94 0.22
N ALA A 18 3.66 -2.03 -0.06
CA ALA A 18 2.63 -2.06 -1.09
C ALA A 18 1.38 -2.81 -0.62
N LEU A 19 0.21 -2.33 -1.05
CA LEU A 19 -1.04 -3.07 -0.97
C LEU A 19 -1.30 -3.75 -2.31
N VAL A 20 -1.27 -5.08 -2.32
CA VAL A 20 -1.53 -5.89 -3.50
C VAL A 20 -2.99 -6.35 -3.47
N THR A 21 -3.74 -5.94 -4.48
CA THR A 21 -5.10 -6.41 -4.76
C THR A 21 -5.07 -7.35 -5.95
N ASP A 22 -6.20 -7.97 -6.29
CA ASP A 22 -6.30 -8.87 -7.44
C ASP A 22 -5.98 -8.16 -8.77
N ASN A 23 -6.33 -6.88 -8.90
CA ASN A 23 -6.24 -6.14 -10.17
C ASN A 23 -5.16 -5.07 -10.20
N LYS A 24 -4.65 -4.65 -9.04
CA LYS A 24 -3.77 -3.49 -8.92
C LYS A 24 -2.84 -3.60 -7.71
N THR A 25 -1.63 -3.09 -7.85
CA THR A 25 -0.71 -2.86 -6.73
C THR A 25 -0.69 -1.36 -6.44
N TYR A 26 -0.77 -0.99 -5.17
CA TYR A 26 -0.62 0.39 -4.70
C TYR A 26 0.66 0.50 -3.90
N GLU A 27 1.46 1.53 -4.17
CA GLU A 27 2.54 1.92 -3.27
C GLU A 27 1.96 2.66 -2.06
N LEU A 28 2.38 2.32 -0.84
CA LEU A 28 1.83 2.91 0.36
C LEU A 28 2.65 4.11 0.82
N LYS A 29 2.02 5.28 0.85
CA LYS A 29 2.55 6.49 1.48
C LYS A 29 2.02 6.60 2.92
N ASP A 30 2.89 7.00 3.83
CA ASP A 30 2.61 7.21 5.26
C ASP A 30 1.99 6.00 5.98
N ALA A 31 2.32 4.79 5.50
CA ALA A 31 1.88 3.56 6.17
C ALA A 31 2.44 3.48 7.61
N PRO A 32 1.57 3.29 8.62
CA PRO A 32 2.01 3.11 10.00
C PRO A 32 2.78 1.80 10.15
N SER A 33 3.64 1.70 11.17
CA SER A 33 4.49 0.51 11.41
C SER A 33 3.68 -0.78 11.54
N ASP A 34 2.48 -0.72 12.11
CA ASP A 34 1.63 -1.89 12.29
C ASP A 34 1.08 -2.46 10.98
N LEU A 35 0.95 -1.61 9.95
CA LEU A 35 0.56 -2.00 8.60
C LEU A 35 1.73 -2.61 7.81
N LYS A 36 2.98 -2.28 8.17
CA LYS A 36 4.22 -2.71 7.50
C LYS A 36 4.61 -4.14 7.85
N LYS A 37 3.70 -5.09 7.61
CA LYS A 37 3.87 -6.52 7.89
C LYS A 37 3.51 -7.33 6.64
N LYS A 38 4.53 -7.95 6.03
CA LYS A 38 4.33 -8.80 4.85
C LYS A 38 3.35 -9.92 5.18
N GLY A 39 2.38 -10.16 4.30
CA GLY A 39 1.37 -11.21 4.52
C GLY A 39 0.03 -10.70 5.06
N LEU A 40 0.02 -9.51 5.68
CA LEU A 40 -1.16 -9.00 6.37
C LEU A 40 -2.29 -8.69 5.38
N LYS A 41 -3.47 -9.28 5.60
CA LYS A 41 -4.68 -8.93 4.86
C LYS A 41 -5.37 -7.77 5.55
N VAL A 42 -5.71 -6.74 4.79
CA VAL A 42 -6.24 -5.49 5.33
C VAL A 42 -7.25 -4.85 4.39
N GLU A 43 -8.13 -4.05 4.97
CA GLU A 43 -8.80 -2.95 4.28
C GLU A 43 -8.07 -1.65 4.59
N VAL A 44 -7.63 -0.91 3.58
CA VAL A 44 -7.01 0.41 3.72
C VAL A 44 -8.01 1.47 3.30
N ASN A 45 -8.21 2.47 4.15
CA ASN A 45 -8.84 3.73 3.79
C ASN A 45 -7.75 4.78 3.53
N GLY A 46 -7.80 5.41 2.36
CA GLY A 46 -6.79 6.36 1.95
C GLY A 46 -7.13 7.12 0.67
N GLU A 47 -6.19 7.91 0.19
CA GLU A 47 -6.32 8.71 -1.02
C GLU A 47 -5.27 8.31 -2.06
N VAL A 48 -5.70 8.16 -3.31
CA VAL A 48 -4.76 7.95 -4.41
C VAL A 48 -4.17 9.31 -4.79
N ARG A 49 -2.85 9.42 -4.68
CA ARG A 49 -2.10 10.65 -4.93
C ARG A 49 -1.58 10.64 -6.37
N GLU A 50 -2.26 11.37 -7.24
CA GLU A 50 -1.85 11.55 -8.65
C GLU A 50 -0.71 12.56 -8.81
N ASP A 51 -0.49 13.39 -7.78
CA ASP A 51 0.52 14.44 -7.73
C ASP A 51 1.89 13.95 -7.20
N VAL A 52 2.00 12.68 -6.83
CA VAL A 52 3.23 12.08 -6.27
C VAL A 52 3.87 11.13 -7.27
N MET A 53 5.12 11.44 -7.65
CA MET A 53 5.97 10.52 -8.42
C MET A 53 6.89 9.73 -7.49
N THR A 54 7.07 8.44 -7.77
CA THR A 54 7.95 7.56 -6.98
C THR A 54 8.96 6.83 -7.86
N THR A 55 10.08 6.43 -7.26
CA THR A 55 11.11 5.65 -7.94
C THR A 55 10.78 4.16 -8.02
N ALA A 56 9.82 3.67 -7.22
CA ALA A 56 9.45 2.26 -7.21
C ALA A 56 8.67 1.86 -8.47
N MET A 57 7.86 2.77 -9.03
CA MET A 57 7.06 2.57 -10.24
C MET A 57 6.25 1.25 -10.25
N ILE A 58 5.74 0.84 -9.08
CA ILE A 58 4.98 -0.42 -8.92
C ILE A 58 3.46 -0.24 -9.05
N GLY A 59 3.00 0.99 -9.26
CA GLY A 59 1.58 1.36 -9.33
C GLY A 59 1.33 2.77 -8.78
N PRO A 60 0.06 3.19 -8.66
CA PRO A 60 -0.30 4.47 -8.05
C PRO A 60 0.05 4.51 -6.56
N VAL A 61 0.29 5.72 -6.06
CA VAL A 61 0.55 5.97 -4.64
C VAL A 61 -0.77 6.09 -3.89
N LEU A 62 -0.92 5.32 -2.82
CA LEU A 62 -2.04 5.37 -1.88
C LEU A 62 -1.53 5.90 -0.54
N GLU A 63 -1.96 7.10 -0.18
CA GLU A 63 -1.70 7.68 1.14
C GLU A 63 -2.67 7.10 2.16
N VAL A 64 -2.10 6.46 3.18
CA VAL A 64 -2.87 5.74 4.20
C VAL A 64 -3.43 6.71 5.22
N GLN A 65 -4.76 6.71 5.38
CA GLN A 65 -5.44 7.47 6.43
C GLN A 65 -5.82 6.57 7.61
N SER A 66 -6.31 5.37 7.34
CA SER A 66 -6.56 4.33 8.33
C SER A 66 -6.52 2.94 7.71
N PHE A 67 -6.45 1.89 8.54
CA PHE A 67 -6.53 0.51 8.09
C PHE A 67 -7.22 -0.37 9.12
N GLU A 68 -7.79 -1.48 8.65
CA GLU A 68 -8.36 -2.54 9.46
C GLU A 68 -7.74 -3.87 9.03
N VAL A 69 -7.33 -4.69 10.00
CA VAL A 69 -6.83 -6.04 9.73
C VAL A 69 -8.02 -6.96 9.50
N MET A 70 -7.94 -7.78 8.44
CA MET A 70 -8.96 -8.75 8.09
C MET A 70 -8.48 -10.15 8.52
N ASP A 71 -9.40 -10.93 9.10
CA ASP A 71 -9.19 -12.33 9.47
C ASP A 71 -9.05 -13.25 8.24
#